data_AF-A0A938VEA2-F1
#
_entry.id   AF-A0A938VEA2-F1
#
_cell.length_a   1.000
_cell.length_b   1.000
_cell.length_c   1.000
_cell.angle_alpha   90.00
_cell.angle_beta   90.00
_cell.angle_gamma   90.00
#
_symmetry.space_group_name_H-M   'P 1'
#
loop_
_entity.id
_entity.type
_entity.pdbx_description
1 polymer ?
#
loop_
_entity_poly.entity_id
_entity_poly.type
_entity_poly.pdbx_seq_one_letter_code
_entity_poly.pdbx_strand_id
1 'polypeptide(L)'
;MHRRIASMVALVVALCTLATAHAAGPERALAEAYVAGGGFESLGRIITPGFRLAGDPRLYLATEHAVLAATPEGAVERAAVTSWITSARLDTWADVVLSIPPPVAAPDLLLDGGIAAHYRAVGEAEAQRRWGEPRSLPRNYGPFVSQRFERAVLQRWTGAAADGPPDGTITEVHMGRVLGDLGLLPTTPMARLPAGVRGGDILTSRPNDRGEVAVTFDMGSIDDGLGGVLEALRARDLQATFFVTAAFLLYYPRALESIRAGGHEIAHHSDTHPDLRDLDGAALRREIDLLEAYLAAQGVSGTAWFRPPFGAYDRRIQSFLSGRGYPLVMWRLDLADWRAEISAADVISIGRRIRSGDIVVTHGGLPKTAQAIGTVLDELRVRGLKQVTLRRLYTDPAPSG
;
A
#
# COMPACT_ATOMS: atom_id res chain seq x y z
N MET A 1 11.50 20.47 -12.63
CA MET A 1 11.63 19.23 -11.84
C MET A 1 11.59 19.51 -10.33
N HIS A 2 12.36 20.45 -9.78
CA HIS A 2 12.36 20.79 -8.34
C HIS A 2 11.08 21.46 -7.79
N ARG A 3 10.27 22.16 -8.60
CA ARG A 3 8.98 22.73 -8.14
C ARG A 3 7.81 21.75 -8.14
N ARG A 4 7.92 20.58 -8.80
CA ARG A 4 6.87 19.54 -8.83
C ARG A 4 6.97 18.57 -7.64
N ILE A 5 8.16 18.45 -7.05
CA ILE A 5 8.41 17.66 -5.84
C ILE A 5 7.91 18.41 -4.60
N ALA A 6 7.99 19.74 -4.58
CA ALA A 6 7.50 20.57 -3.47
C ALA A 6 5.96 20.52 -3.30
N SER A 7 5.19 20.45 -4.40
CA SER A 7 3.72 20.33 -4.34
C SER A 7 3.23 18.92 -3.97
N MET A 8 4.03 17.89 -4.26
CA MET A 8 3.76 16.49 -3.88
C MET A 8 3.96 16.25 -2.38
N VAL A 9 4.97 16.90 -1.80
CA VAL A 9 5.22 16.89 -0.35
C VAL A 9 4.10 17.61 0.40
N ALA A 10 3.59 18.74 -0.11
CA ALA A 10 2.60 19.56 0.62
C ALA A 10 1.21 18.91 0.79
N LEU A 11 0.71 18.12 -0.15
CA LEU A 11 -0.67 17.59 -0.10
C LEU A 11 -0.80 16.26 0.67
N VAL A 12 0.19 15.37 0.58
CA VAL A 12 0.24 14.16 1.42
C VAL A 12 0.66 14.51 2.85
N VAL A 13 1.56 15.50 3.02
CA VAL A 13 1.77 16.13 4.33
C VAL A 13 0.50 16.81 4.81
N ALA A 14 -0.31 17.49 3.98
CA ALA A 14 -1.58 18.10 4.41
C ALA A 14 -2.61 17.06 4.87
N LEU A 15 -2.73 15.90 4.20
CA LEU A 15 -3.58 14.79 4.66
C LEU A 15 -3.07 14.14 5.96
N CYS A 16 -1.76 14.20 6.24
CA CYS A 16 -1.12 13.70 7.45
C CYS A 16 -0.97 14.75 8.59
N THR A 17 -0.95 16.05 8.28
CA THR A 17 -0.89 17.18 9.22
C THR A 17 -2.27 17.76 9.53
N LEU A 18 -3.34 17.02 9.23
CA LEU A 18 -4.70 17.33 9.69
C LEU A 18 -4.85 17.31 11.23
N ALA A 19 -3.79 16.94 11.98
CA ALA A 19 -3.68 17.16 13.42
C ALA A 19 -2.78 18.35 13.84
N THR A 20 -2.04 19.03 12.94
CA THR A 20 -1.19 20.19 13.32
C THR A 20 -1.14 21.31 12.26
N ALA A 21 -1.96 22.34 12.45
CA ALA A 21 -1.79 23.80 12.22
C ALA A 21 -1.02 24.42 11.02
N HIS A 22 -0.41 23.72 10.06
CA HIS A 22 0.50 24.36 9.07
C HIS A 22 0.16 24.17 7.57
N ALA A 23 -0.91 23.46 7.19
CA ALA A 23 -1.36 23.48 5.79
C ALA A 23 -2.23 24.74 5.52
N ALA A 24 -1.92 25.48 4.45
CA ALA A 24 -2.71 26.61 3.96
C ALA A 24 -2.96 26.46 2.45
N GLY A 25 -4.18 26.74 1.97
CA GLY A 25 -4.53 26.71 0.54
C GLY A 25 -5.43 25.54 0.10
N PRO A 26 -5.57 25.30 -1.23
CA PRO A 26 -6.49 24.30 -1.81
C PRO A 26 -6.25 22.87 -1.32
N GLU A 27 -5.02 22.54 -0.97
CA GLU A 27 -4.60 21.24 -0.46
C GLU A 27 -5.32 20.88 0.84
N ARG A 28 -5.35 21.84 1.78
CA ARG A 28 -6.05 21.70 3.07
C ARG A 28 -7.56 21.59 2.86
N ALA A 29 -8.09 22.40 1.95
CA ALA A 29 -9.51 22.40 1.67
C ALA A 29 -9.98 21.04 1.13
N LEU A 30 -9.23 20.41 0.20
CA LEU A 30 -9.53 19.06 -0.29
C LEU A 30 -9.52 18.01 0.82
N ALA A 31 -8.58 18.12 1.75
CA ALA A 31 -8.43 17.21 2.87
C ALA A 31 -9.60 17.35 3.86
N GLU A 32 -9.96 18.58 4.22
CA GLU A 32 -11.12 18.89 5.08
C GLU A 32 -12.43 18.46 4.42
N ALA A 33 -12.60 18.69 3.11
CA ALA A 33 -13.77 18.27 2.35
C ALA A 33 -13.88 16.74 2.22
N TYR A 34 -12.76 16.03 2.09
CA TYR A 34 -12.76 14.56 2.10
C TYR A 34 -13.23 14.01 3.45
N VAL A 35 -12.73 14.55 4.56
CA VAL A 35 -13.16 14.15 5.91
C VAL A 35 -14.64 14.53 6.16
N ALA A 36 -15.03 15.77 5.86
CA ALA A 36 -16.41 16.24 6.02
C ALA A 36 -17.41 15.49 5.13
N GLY A 37 -16.95 14.96 3.98
CA GLY A 37 -17.71 14.12 3.08
C GLY A 37 -17.82 12.65 3.49
N GLY A 38 -17.44 12.30 4.73
CA GLY A 38 -17.52 10.94 5.27
C GLY A 38 -16.29 10.08 5.01
N GLY A 39 -15.18 10.69 4.60
CA GLY A 39 -13.85 10.07 4.50
C GLY A 39 -13.84 8.75 3.73
N PHE A 40 -13.11 7.77 4.24
CA PHE A 40 -12.96 6.45 3.61
C PHE A 40 -14.31 5.73 3.45
N GLU A 41 -15.20 5.80 4.44
CA GLU A 41 -16.47 5.07 4.42
C GLU A 41 -17.40 5.56 3.31
N SER A 42 -17.39 6.85 3.00
CA SER A 42 -18.30 7.46 2.02
C SER A 42 -17.65 7.73 0.67
N LEU A 43 -16.36 8.12 0.65
CA LEU A 43 -15.66 8.52 -0.57
C LEU A 43 -14.64 7.48 -1.05
N GLY A 44 -14.38 6.43 -0.25
CA GLY A 44 -13.41 5.38 -0.59
C GLY A 44 -11.96 5.89 -0.57
N ARG A 45 -11.00 5.01 -0.85
CA ARG A 45 -9.57 5.36 -0.76
C ARG A 45 -9.21 6.50 -1.70
N ILE A 46 -8.32 7.37 -1.26
CA ILE A 46 -7.67 8.34 -2.15
C ILE A 46 -6.76 7.56 -3.10
N ILE A 47 -6.99 7.71 -4.41
CA ILE A 47 -6.25 7.00 -5.46
C ILE A 47 -5.28 7.91 -6.22
N THR A 48 -5.25 9.20 -5.89
CA THR A 48 -4.30 10.17 -6.47
C THR A 48 -3.72 11.07 -5.39
N PRO A 49 -2.44 11.49 -5.51
CA PRO A 49 -1.77 12.38 -4.54
C PRO A 49 -2.20 13.86 -4.67
N GLY A 50 -3.35 14.08 -5.30
CA GLY A 50 -3.83 15.32 -5.89
C GLY A 50 -2.96 15.94 -6.97
N PHE A 51 -3.61 16.58 -7.94
CA PHE A 51 -2.99 16.91 -9.22
C PHE A 51 -3.72 18.05 -9.92
N ARG A 52 -3.07 18.68 -10.89
CA ARG A 52 -3.63 19.80 -11.66
C ARG A 52 -3.75 19.41 -13.12
N LEU A 53 -4.87 19.76 -13.72
CA LEU A 53 -5.03 19.63 -15.17
C LEU A 53 -4.33 20.78 -15.89
N ALA A 54 -3.86 20.53 -17.10
CA ALA A 54 -3.21 21.55 -17.91
C ALA A 54 -4.20 22.68 -18.23
N GLY A 55 -3.87 23.91 -17.82
CA GLY A 55 -4.74 25.08 -18.03
C GLY A 55 -5.87 25.26 -17.01
N ASP A 56 -6.01 24.35 -16.03
CA ASP A 56 -6.98 24.50 -14.95
C ASP A 56 -6.29 24.93 -13.64
N PRO A 57 -6.71 26.05 -13.01
CA PRO A 57 -6.12 26.52 -11.77
C PRO A 57 -6.56 25.70 -10.54
N ARG A 58 -7.50 24.76 -10.67
CA ARG A 58 -7.96 23.91 -9.57
C ARG A 58 -6.99 22.77 -9.27
N LEU A 59 -7.02 22.33 -8.01
CA LEU A 59 -6.33 21.14 -7.54
C LEU A 59 -7.35 20.01 -7.37
N TYR A 60 -7.09 18.85 -7.94
CA TYR A 60 -7.98 17.70 -7.93
C TYR A 60 -7.50 16.65 -6.95
N LEU A 61 -8.42 15.92 -6.33
CA LEU A 61 -8.18 14.74 -5.50
C LEU A 61 -9.16 13.64 -5.92
N ALA A 62 -8.68 12.60 -6.59
CA ALA A 62 -9.49 11.44 -6.92
C ALA A 62 -9.44 10.41 -5.78
N THR A 63 -10.61 9.87 -5.49
CA THR A 63 -10.88 8.76 -4.59
C THR A 63 -11.55 7.62 -5.36
N GLU A 64 -11.73 6.47 -4.74
CA GLU A 64 -12.43 5.33 -5.37
C GLU A 64 -13.85 5.70 -5.80
N HIS A 65 -14.52 6.63 -5.11
CA HIS A 65 -15.93 6.96 -5.34
C HIS A 65 -16.19 8.42 -5.76
N ALA A 66 -15.14 9.26 -5.87
CA ALA A 66 -15.30 10.69 -6.17
C ALA A 66 -14.05 11.32 -6.78
N VAL A 67 -14.22 12.50 -7.38
CA VAL A 67 -13.12 13.44 -7.59
C VAL A 67 -13.53 14.76 -6.92
N LEU A 68 -12.71 15.27 -6.03
CA LEU A 68 -12.85 16.58 -5.41
C LEU A 68 -11.97 17.58 -6.15
N ALA A 69 -12.42 18.83 -6.30
CA ALA A 69 -11.66 19.90 -6.91
C ALA A 69 -11.69 21.14 -6.01
N ALA A 70 -10.52 21.66 -5.68
CA ALA A 70 -10.35 22.89 -4.90
C ALA A 70 -9.88 24.03 -5.77
N THR A 71 -10.53 25.19 -5.67
CA THR A 71 -10.05 26.44 -6.25
C THR A 71 -8.82 26.95 -5.48
N PRO A 72 -7.96 27.80 -6.09
CA PRO A 72 -6.83 28.40 -5.37
C PRO A 72 -7.21 29.10 -4.04
N GLU A 73 -8.45 29.59 -3.96
CA GLU A 73 -9.03 30.27 -2.79
C GLU A 73 -9.56 29.30 -1.72
N GLY A 74 -9.54 27.98 -1.98
CA GLY A 74 -9.91 26.94 -1.03
C GLY A 74 -11.38 26.51 -1.07
N ALA A 75 -12.17 26.94 -2.05
CA ALA A 75 -13.52 26.40 -2.23
C ALA A 75 -13.45 25.00 -2.85
N VAL A 76 -14.15 24.02 -2.29
CA VAL A 76 -14.12 22.61 -2.77
C VAL A 76 -15.46 22.19 -3.32
N GLU A 77 -15.43 21.61 -4.50
CA GLU A 77 -16.58 20.99 -5.15
C GLU A 77 -16.28 19.54 -5.54
N ARG A 78 -17.34 18.75 -5.74
CA ARG A 78 -17.21 17.42 -6.36
C ARG A 78 -17.13 17.61 -7.87
N ALA A 79 -15.99 17.29 -8.46
CA ALA A 79 -15.78 17.42 -9.89
C ALA A 79 -16.54 16.33 -10.66
N ALA A 80 -17.21 16.73 -11.73
CA ALA A 80 -17.79 15.78 -12.68
C ALA A 80 -16.65 15.05 -13.41
N VAL A 81 -16.49 13.75 -13.10
CA VAL A 81 -15.43 12.87 -13.64
C VAL A 81 -15.36 12.89 -15.17
N THR A 82 -16.49 13.11 -15.85
CA THR A 82 -16.59 13.20 -17.31
C THR A 82 -15.97 14.47 -17.91
N SER A 83 -16.02 15.60 -17.20
CA SER A 83 -15.40 16.86 -17.61
C SER A 83 -13.88 16.83 -17.45
N TRP A 84 -13.43 16.11 -16.42
CA TRP A 84 -12.03 15.91 -16.06
C TRP A 84 -11.24 15.13 -17.13
N ILE A 85 -11.78 14.01 -17.63
CA ILE A 85 -11.09 13.14 -18.59
C ILE A 85 -11.03 13.80 -19.98
N THR A 86 -12.11 14.44 -20.42
CA THR A 86 -12.19 15.16 -21.69
C THR A 86 -11.18 16.30 -21.79
N SER A 87 -10.88 16.97 -20.67
CA SER A 87 -9.95 18.11 -20.62
C SER A 87 -8.46 17.69 -20.64
N ALA A 88 -8.16 16.43 -20.31
CA ALA A 88 -6.80 15.91 -20.19
C ALA A 88 -6.20 15.32 -21.48
N ARG A 89 -6.99 15.26 -22.57
CA ARG A 89 -6.59 14.77 -23.91
C ARG A 89 -5.91 13.39 -23.95
N LEU A 90 -6.61 12.32 -23.55
CA LEU A 90 -6.13 10.93 -23.52
C LEU A 90 -6.82 10.02 -24.59
N ASP A 91 -6.74 10.44 -25.86
CA ASP A 91 -7.81 10.42 -26.87
C ASP A 91 -8.04 9.15 -27.72
N THR A 92 -7.39 8.00 -27.51
CA THR A 92 -7.63 6.84 -28.43
C THR A 92 -8.26 5.64 -27.76
N TRP A 93 -7.82 5.31 -26.56
CA TRP A 93 -8.39 4.21 -25.78
C TRP A 93 -9.45 4.70 -24.79
N ALA A 94 -9.27 5.91 -24.25
CA ALA A 94 -10.29 6.58 -23.44
C ALA A 94 -11.49 7.00 -24.29
N ASP A 95 -11.30 7.39 -25.56
CA ASP A 95 -12.39 7.71 -26.47
C ASP A 95 -13.42 6.57 -26.59
N VAL A 96 -12.99 5.31 -26.54
CA VAL A 96 -13.88 4.14 -26.54
C VAL A 96 -14.63 3.96 -25.21
N VAL A 97 -13.98 4.22 -24.08
CA VAL A 97 -14.59 4.11 -22.73
C VAL A 97 -15.49 5.32 -22.39
N LEU A 98 -15.18 6.48 -22.97
CA LEU A 98 -15.85 7.78 -22.79
C LEU A 98 -16.97 8.01 -23.80
N SER A 99 -16.92 7.37 -24.97
CA SER A 99 -18.04 7.38 -25.93
C SER A 99 -19.20 6.47 -25.49
N ILE A 100 -19.00 5.66 -24.44
CA ILE A 100 -20.07 4.94 -23.74
C ILE A 100 -21.05 5.97 -23.17
N PRO A 101 -22.34 5.94 -23.58
CA PRO A 101 -23.34 6.90 -23.16
C PRO A 101 -23.40 7.05 -21.63
N PRO A 102 -23.77 8.24 -21.12
CA PRO A 102 -23.88 8.48 -19.70
C PRO A 102 -24.85 7.49 -19.02
N PRO A 103 -24.74 7.33 -17.68
CA PRO A 103 -25.55 6.36 -16.98
C PRO A 103 -27.04 6.61 -17.20
N VAL A 104 -27.79 5.57 -17.56
CA VAL A 104 -29.24 5.67 -17.74
C VAL A 104 -29.91 5.08 -16.50
N ALA A 105 -30.82 5.83 -15.87
CA ALA A 105 -31.69 5.30 -14.83
C ALA A 105 -32.87 4.59 -15.52
N ALA A 106 -32.69 3.34 -15.92
CA ALA A 106 -33.74 2.53 -16.51
C ALA A 106 -33.67 1.09 -15.97
N PRO A 107 -34.82 0.43 -15.74
CA PRO A 107 -34.84 -1.00 -15.47
C PRO A 107 -34.47 -1.77 -16.75
N ASP A 108 -33.65 -2.81 -16.59
CA ASP A 108 -33.16 -3.74 -17.62
C ASP A 108 -32.20 -3.14 -18.68
N LEU A 109 -30.94 -2.98 -18.28
CA LEU A 109 -29.87 -2.46 -19.15
C LEU A 109 -29.06 -3.58 -19.83
N LEU A 110 -29.21 -4.84 -19.45
CA LEU A 110 -28.46 -5.98 -19.99
C LEU A 110 -29.02 -6.48 -21.34
N LEU A 111 -29.00 -5.61 -22.35
CA LEU A 111 -29.67 -5.87 -23.63
C LEU A 111 -28.80 -6.62 -24.66
N ASP A 112 -27.48 -6.67 -24.47
CA ASP A 112 -26.60 -7.45 -25.35
C ASP A 112 -26.55 -8.89 -24.85
N GLY A 113 -26.99 -9.85 -25.69
CA GLY A 113 -27.16 -11.24 -25.27
C GLY A 113 -25.89 -11.91 -24.74
N GLY A 114 -24.71 -11.56 -25.27
CA GLY A 114 -23.45 -12.15 -24.81
C GLY A 114 -22.93 -11.51 -23.52
N ILE A 115 -23.02 -10.19 -23.39
CA ILE A 115 -22.69 -9.49 -22.12
C ILE A 115 -23.67 -9.90 -21.02
N ALA A 116 -24.97 -10.00 -21.33
CA ALA A 116 -25.99 -10.44 -20.40
C ALA A 116 -25.78 -11.90 -19.96
N ALA A 117 -25.46 -12.80 -20.89
CA ALA A 117 -25.14 -14.18 -20.58
C ALA A 117 -23.89 -14.28 -19.69
N HIS A 118 -22.84 -13.52 -20.00
CA HIS A 118 -21.62 -13.48 -19.20
C HIS A 118 -21.86 -12.96 -17.78
N TYR A 119 -22.64 -11.87 -17.65
CA TYR A 119 -23.03 -11.29 -16.37
C TYR A 119 -23.85 -12.27 -15.53
N ARG A 120 -24.82 -12.97 -16.14
CA ARG A 120 -25.67 -13.94 -15.44
C ARG A 120 -24.95 -15.25 -15.12
N ALA A 121 -24.01 -15.70 -15.95
CA ALA A 121 -23.32 -16.97 -15.80
C ALA A 121 -22.47 -17.06 -14.53
N VAL A 122 -21.95 -15.94 -14.03
CA VAL A 122 -21.20 -15.89 -12.77
C VAL A 122 -22.09 -15.79 -11.53
N GLY A 123 -23.40 -15.62 -11.71
CA GLY A 123 -24.38 -15.43 -10.63
C GLY A 123 -24.54 -13.96 -10.22
N GLU A 124 -25.78 -13.53 -10.00
CA GLU A 124 -26.15 -12.11 -9.81
C GLU A 124 -25.40 -11.43 -8.67
N ALA A 125 -25.29 -12.08 -7.52
CA ALA A 125 -24.56 -11.54 -6.37
C ALA A 125 -23.04 -11.42 -6.63
N GLU A 126 -22.45 -12.31 -7.43
CA GLU A 126 -21.03 -12.24 -7.78
C GLU A 126 -20.78 -11.25 -8.91
N ALA A 127 -21.69 -11.14 -9.87
CA ALA A 127 -21.64 -10.15 -10.94
C ALA A 127 -21.73 -8.72 -10.39
N GLN A 128 -22.65 -8.49 -9.43
CA GLN A 128 -22.75 -7.22 -8.70
C GLN A 128 -21.48 -6.92 -7.90
N ARG A 129 -20.87 -7.91 -7.24
CA ARG A 129 -19.59 -7.70 -6.54
C ARG A 129 -18.45 -7.36 -7.49
N ARG A 130 -18.37 -8.05 -8.63
CA ARG A 130 -17.23 -7.98 -9.56
C ARG A 130 -17.28 -6.75 -10.46
N TRP A 131 -18.45 -6.39 -10.96
CA TRP A 131 -18.62 -5.31 -11.94
C TRP A 131 -19.63 -4.25 -11.49
N GLY A 132 -20.52 -4.58 -10.55
CA GLY A 132 -21.62 -3.71 -10.11
C GLY A 132 -22.78 -3.71 -11.10
N GLU A 133 -23.80 -2.88 -10.81
CA GLU A 133 -24.97 -2.81 -11.69
C GLU A 133 -24.59 -2.29 -13.10
N PRO A 134 -25.28 -2.73 -14.16
CA PRO A 134 -25.11 -2.13 -15.47
C PRO A 134 -25.56 -0.67 -15.41
N ARG A 135 -24.76 0.23 -15.99
CA ARG A 135 -24.99 1.68 -15.94
C ARG A 135 -25.29 2.27 -17.29
N SER A 136 -24.93 1.62 -18.39
CA SER A 136 -25.24 2.10 -19.74
C SER A 136 -25.97 1.05 -20.56
N LEU A 137 -26.62 1.48 -21.63
CA LEU A 137 -26.98 0.57 -22.72
C LEU A 137 -25.69 0.06 -23.39
N PRO A 138 -25.68 -1.19 -23.92
CA PRO A 138 -24.60 -1.68 -24.74
C PRO A 138 -24.54 -0.91 -26.06
N ARG A 139 -23.32 -0.58 -26.52
CA ARG A 139 -23.11 0.17 -27.76
C ARG A 139 -21.99 -0.46 -28.59
N ASN A 140 -22.20 -0.48 -29.91
CA ASN A 140 -21.23 -1.00 -30.87
C ASN A 140 -20.19 0.08 -31.21
N TYR A 141 -18.91 -0.30 -31.18
CA TYR A 141 -17.77 0.56 -31.49
C TYR A 141 -16.90 0.02 -32.65
N GLY A 142 -17.48 -0.83 -33.49
CA GLY A 142 -16.79 -1.50 -34.59
C GLY A 142 -16.51 -2.96 -34.25
N PRO A 143 -15.30 -3.33 -33.80
CA PRO A 143 -14.91 -4.72 -33.57
C PRO A 143 -15.48 -5.32 -32.27
N PHE A 144 -16.20 -4.54 -31.46
CA PHE A 144 -16.83 -5.02 -30.23
C PHE A 144 -18.04 -4.17 -29.83
N VAL A 145 -18.89 -4.78 -29.01
CA VAL A 145 -19.97 -4.14 -28.25
C VAL A 145 -19.48 -3.90 -26.82
N SER A 146 -19.57 -2.67 -26.33
CA SER A 146 -19.17 -2.31 -24.95
C SER A 146 -20.34 -1.89 -24.09
N GLN A 147 -20.31 -2.24 -22.81
CA GLN A 147 -21.27 -1.81 -21.80
C GLN A 147 -20.58 -1.42 -20.49
N ARG A 148 -21.02 -0.30 -19.90
CA ARG A 148 -20.52 0.18 -18.60
C ARG A 148 -21.29 -0.46 -17.46
N PHE A 149 -20.54 -0.82 -16.43
CA PHE A 149 -21.00 -1.21 -15.11
C PHE A 149 -20.38 -0.26 -14.06
N GLU A 150 -20.80 -0.33 -12.80
CA GLU A 150 -20.33 0.60 -11.76
C GLU A 150 -18.81 0.55 -11.55
N ARG A 151 -18.19 -0.61 -11.77
CA ARG A 151 -16.79 -0.88 -11.41
C ARG A 151 -15.92 -1.33 -12.59
N ALA A 152 -16.52 -1.57 -13.76
CA ALA A 152 -15.82 -2.07 -14.94
C ALA A 152 -16.54 -1.72 -16.25
N VAL A 153 -15.86 -1.96 -17.36
CA VAL A 153 -16.48 -2.02 -18.70
C VAL A 153 -16.31 -3.44 -19.23
N LEU A 154 -17.41 -4.03 -19.70
CA LEU A 154 -17.36 -5.32 -20.41
C LEU A 154 -17.39 -5.05 -21.92
N GLN A 155 -16.51 -5.72 -22.65
CA GLN A 155 -16.42 -5.62 -24.11
C GLN A 155 -16.61 -7.00 -24.72
N ARG A 156 -17.68 -7.17 -25.51
CA ARG A 156 -17.89 -8.37 -26.32
C ARG A 156 -17.40 -8.14 -27.72
N TRP A 157 -16.41 -8.91 -28.14
CA TRP A 157 -15.86 -8.83 -29.48
C TRP A 157 -16.86 -9.36 -30.51
N THR A 158 -17.05 -8.57 -31.58
CA THR A 158 -17.97 -8.81 -32.69
C THR A 158 -17.18 -8.73 -33.99
N GLY A 159 -16.62 -9.88 -34.39
CA GLY A 159 -15.76 -10.03 -35.57
C GLY A 159 -14.28 -10.25 -35.24
N ALA A 160 -13.58 -10.98 -36.12
CA ALA A 160 -12.15 -11.22 -36.02
C ALA A 160 -11.37 -9.97 -36.48
N ALA A 161 -10.84 -9.19 -35.52
CA ALA A 161 -9.82 -8.20 -35.81
C ALA A 161 -8.46 -8.90 -35.95
N ALA A 162 -7.57 -8.40 -36.82
CA ALA A 162 -6.30 -9.06 -37.16
C ALA A 162 -5.42 -9.42 -35.94
N ASP A 163 -5.49 -8.62 -34.88
CA ASP A 163 -4.77 -8.79 -33.61
C ASP A 163 -5.72 -8.81 -32.39
N GLY A 164 -7.02 -9.04 -32.60
CA GLY A 164 -8.05 -9.00 -31.56
C GLY A 164 -8.43 -10.38 -31.01
N PRO A 165 -9.06 -10.44 -29.83
CA PRO A 165 -9.65 -11.66 -29.31
C PRO A 165 -10.65 -12.31 -30.29
N PRO A 166 -10.86 -13.64 -30.23
CA PRO A 166 -11.85 -14.32 -31.06
C PRO A 166 -13.25 -13.72 -30.92
N ASP A 167 -14.05 -13.83 -31.98
CA ASP A 167 -15.45 -13.40 -31.96
C ASP A 167 -16.22 -14.02 -30.78
N GLY A 168 -17.04 -13.19 -30.12
CA GLY A 168 -17.78 -13.57 -28.92
C GLY A 168 -16.98 -13.51 -27.61
N THR A 169 -15.67 -13.27 -27.64
CA THR A 169 -14.86 -13.13 -26.41
C THR A 169 -15.32 -11.92 -25.60
N ILE A 170 -15.45 -12.09 -24.29
CA ILE A 170 -15.70 -10.99 -23.34
C ILE A 170 -14.37 -10.58 -22.70
N THR A 171 -14.00 -9.32 -22.85
CA THR A 171 -12.85 -8.72 -22.17
C THR A 171 -13.33 -7.82 -21.05
N GLU A 172 -12.73 -7.97 -19.87
CA GLU A 172 -13.00 -7.13 -18.71
C GLU A 172 -11.99 -5.99 -18.63
N VAL A 173 -12.50 -4.77 -18.68
CA VAL A 173 -11.69 -3.55 -18.54
C VAL A 173 -11.90 -2.99 -17.14
N HIS A 174 -10.86 -3.10 -16.32
CA HIS A 174 -10.82 -2.60 -14.95
C HIS A 174 -10.15 -1.23 -14.91
N MET A 175 -10.82 -0.23 -14.31
CA MET A 175 -10.33 1.15 -14.27
C MET A 175 -8.94 1.28 -13.63
N GLY A 176 -8.63 0.46 -12.61
CA GLY A 176 -7.30 0.42 -12.00
C GLY A 176 -6.17 -0.07 -12.92
N ARG A 177 -6.47 -1.00 -13.84
CA ARG A 177 -5.51 -1.47 -14.85
C ARG A 177 -5.25 -0.39 -15.91
N VAL A 178 -6.30 0.31 -16.32
CA VAL A 178 -6.22 1.46 -17.23
C VAL A 178 -5.33 2.56 -16.65
N LEU A 179 -5.48 2.88 -15.35
CA LEU A 179 -4.63 3.88 -14.70
C LEU A 179 -3.17 3.43 -14.53
N GLY A 180 -2.93 2.13 -14.36
CA GLY A 180 -1.59 1.53 -14.35
C GLY A 180 -0.90 1.53 -15.72
N ASP A 181 -1.60 1.10 -16.77
CA ASP A 181 -1.09 1.03 -18.15
C ASP A 181 -0.82 2.44 -18.73
N LEU A 182 -1.51 3.47 -18.21
CA LEU A 182 -1.28 4.88 -18.52
C LEU A 182 -0.13 5.51 -17.71
N GLY A 183 0.55 4.77 -16.82
CA GLY A 183 1.64 5.29 -15.99
C GLY A 183 1.21 6.33 -14.96
N LEU A 184 -0.09 6.40 -14.67
CA LEU A 184 -0.70 7.35 -13.73
C LEU A 184 -0.75 6.79 -12.29
N LEU A 185 -0.44 5.49 -12.14
CA LEU A 185 -0.06 4.88 -10.87
C LEU A 185 1.47 4.85 -10.77
N PRO A 186 2.09 5.22 -9.64
CA PRO A 186 3.53 5.08 -9.48
C PRO A 186 3.92 3.60 -9.47
N THR A 187 4.63 3.14 -10.51
CA THR A 187 5.41 1.88 -10.42
C THR A 187 6.65 2.18 -9.60
N THR A 188 6.56 2.04 -8.28
CA THR A 188 7.77 2.12 -7.45
C THR A 188 8.49 0.80 -7.59
N PRO A 189 9.69 0.74 -8.21
CA PRO A 189 10.47 -0.48 -8.17
C PRO A 189 10.73 -0.82 -6.70
N MET A 190 10.43 -2.04 -6.29
CA MET A 190 10.79 -2.54 -4.97
C MET A 190 12.26 -2.29 -4.71
N ALA A 191 12.62 -2.01 -3.45
CA ALA A 191 14.01 -2.05 -3.04
C ALA A 191 14.60 -3.42 -3.38
N ARG A 192 15.76 -3.39 -4.01
CA ARG A 192 16.44 -4.61 -4.45
C ARG A 192 16.78 -5.48 -3.24
N LEU A 193 16.34 -6.73 -3.28
CA LEU A 193 16.75 -7.74 -2.30
C LEU A 193 18.27 -7.94 -2.31
N PRO A 194 18.88 -8.24 -1.14
CA PRO A 194 20.26 -8.71 -1.10
C PRO A 194 20.48 -9.94 -1.98
N ALA A 195 21.71 -10.10 -2.49
CA ALA A 195 22.06 -11.26 -3.30
C ALA A 195 21.79 -12.56 -2.52
N GLY A 196 21.15 -13.53 -3.18
CA GLY A 196 20.79 -14.82 -2.58
C GLY A 196 19.43 -14.86 -1.88
N VAL A 197 18.76 -13.72 -1.68
CA VAL A 197 17.37 -13.66 -1.22
C VAL A 197 16.43 -13.50 -2.40
N ARG A 198 15.34 -14.27 -2.42
CA ARG A 198 14.33 -14.27 -3.48
C ARG A 198 12.92 -14.08 -2.91
N GLY A 199 12.04 -13.56 -3.76
CA GLY A 199 10.60 -13.51 -3.44
C GLY A 199 10.05 -14.91 -3.17
N GLY A 200 9.33 -15.08 -2.07
CA GLY A 200 8.80 -16.36 -1.60
C GLY A 200 9.69 -17.14 -0.64
N ASP A 201 10.93 -16.71 -0.40
CA ASP A 201 11.78 -17.28 0.65
C ASP A 201 11.12 -17.06 2.03
N ILE A 202 11.24 -18.04 2.93
CA ILE A 202 10.79 -17.91 4.32
C ILE A 202 12.04 -17.73 5.19
N LEU A 203 12.17 -16.54 5.76
CA LEU A 203 13.37 -16.10 6.48
C LEU A 203 13.10 -16.07 7.97
N THR A 204 13.71 -16.98 8.74
CA THR A 204 13.60 -17.03 10.22
C THR A 204 14.91 -16.66 10.92
N SER A 205 16.04 -16.93 10.27
CA SER A 205 17.39 -16.61 10.71
C SER A 205 18.37 -16.68 9.54
N ARG A 206 19.55 -16.09 9.71
CA ARG A 206 20.69 -16.22 8.79
C ARG A 206 21.97 -16.56 9.56
N PRO A 207 22.40 -17.84 9.57
CA PRO A 207 23.65 -18.23 10.20
C PRO A 207 24.82 -17.38 9.71
N ASN A 208 25.62 -16.88 10.65
CA ASN A 208 26.83 -16.10 10.36
C ASN A 208 27.83 -16.20 11.52
N ASP A 209 29.11 -16.02 11.19
CA ASP A 209 30.26 -16.00 12.09
C ASP A 209 30.61 -14.59 12.61
N ARG A 210 29.89 -13.56 12.12
CA ARG A 210 30.13 -12.14 12.45
C ARG A 210 29.47 -11.68 13.75
N GLY A 211 28.65 -12.55 14.35
CA GLY A 211 27.84 -12.21 15.52
C GLY A 211 26.64 -11.32 15.20
N GLU A 212 26.27 -11.15 13.93
CA GLU A 212 25.20 -10.25 13.50
C GLU A 212 23.82 -10.84 13.83
N VAL A 213 22.93 -10.00 14.35
CA VAL A 213 21.54 -10.32 14.70
C VAL A 213 20.62 -9.19 14.24
N ALA A 214 19.38 -9.50 13.86
CA ALA A 214 18.37 -8.51 13.53
C ALA A 214 17.22 -8.54 14.55
N VAL A 215 17.28 -7.66 15.55
CA VAL A 215 16.10 -7.27 16.35
C VAL A 215 15.24 -6.33 15.51
N THR A 216 13.98 -6.73 15.31
CA THR A 216 13.02 -6.09 14.39
C THR A 216 11.78 -5.66 15.15
N PHE A 217 11.13 -4.60 14.67
CA PHE A 217 10.01 -3.95 15.35
C PHE A 217 8.77 -3.93 14.46
N ASP A 218 7.72 -4.63 14.88
CA ASP A 218 6.41 -4.58 14.24
C ASP A 218 5.62 -3.37 14.79
N MET A 219 5.09 -2.55 13.88
CA MET A 219 4.36 -1.32 14.14
C MET A 219 2.95 -1.44 13.57
N GLY A 220 2.06 -2.03 14.38
CA GLY A 220 0.69 -2.36 13.98
C GLY A 220 -0.29 -1.19 14.08
N SER A 221 -0.42 -0.58 15.26
CA SER A 221 -1.51 0.37 15.54
C SER A 221 -1.25 1.37 16.68
N ILE A 222 -0.10 1.32 17.35
CA ILE A 222 0.22 2.15 18.53
C ILE A 222 1.65 2.68 18.42
N ASP A 223 1.92 3.89 18.93
CA ASP A 223 3.23 4.55 18.87
C ASP A 223 3.84 4.92 20.24
N ASP A 224 3.16 4.65 21.36
CA ASP A 224 3.56 5.05 22.72
C ASP A 224 5.03 4.68 23.06
N GLY A 225 5.50 3.51 22.59
CA GLY A 225 6.86 3.03 22.80
C GLY A 225 7.89 3.56 21.80
N LEU A 226 7.47 4.09 20.65
CA LEU A 226 8.34 4.35 19.50
C LEU A 226 9.47 5.32 19.86
N GLY A 227 9.17 6.42 20.56
CA GLY A 227 10.16 7.41 20.96
C GLY A 227 11.28 6.82 21.82
N GLY A 228 10.93 5.97 22.79
CA GLY A 228 11.92 5.31 23.65
C GLY A 228 12.74 4.25 22.92
N VAL A 229 12.13 3.53 21.98
CA VAL A 229 12.85 2.58 21.11
C VAL A 229 13.87 3.31 20.21
N LEU A 230 13.45 4.38 19.53
CA LEU A 230 14.33 5.18 18.68
C LEU A 230 15.47 5.81 19.47
N GLU A 231 15.20 6.33 20.67
CA GLU A 231 16.22 6.87 21.55
C GLU A 231 17.23 5.79 21.99
N ALA A 232 16.75 4.61 22.36
CA ALA A 232 17.61 3.50 22.76
C ALA A 232 18.54 3.04 21.63
N LEU A 233 18.04 3.02 20.38
CA LEU A 233 18.84 2.72 19.18
C LEU A 233 19.86 3.84 18.90
N ARG A 234 19.41 5.10 18.90
CA ARG A 234 20.25 6.29 18.65
C ARG A 234 21.39 6.41 19.65
N ALA A 235 21.12 6.20 20.94
CA ALA A 235 22.12 6.27 22.01
C ALA A 235 23.24 5.21 21.86
N ARG A 236 23.01 4.18 21.05
CA ARG A 236 23.96 3.08 20.79
C ARG A 236 24.52 3.10 19.37
N ASP A 237 24.18 4.11 18.56
CA ASP A 237 24.51 4.20 17.14
C ASP A 237 24.06 2.96 16.35
N LEU A 238 22.85 2.47 16.64
CA LEU A 238 22.29 1.27 16.04
C LEU A 238 21.15 1.59 15.10
N GLN A 239 21.06 0.77 14.04
CA GLN A 239 19.94 0.76 13.12
C GLN A 239 19.16 -0.55 13.25
N ALA A 240 17.86 -0.51 12.96
CA ALA A 240 16.99 -1.67 12.98
C ALA A 240 16.02 -1.65 11.79
N THR A 241 15.27 -2.73 11.63
CA THR A 241 14.20 -2.83 10.63
C THR A 241 12.84 -2.75 11.31
N PHE A 242 12.00 -1.84 10.83
CA PHE A 242 10.64 -1.59 11.31
C PHE A 242 9.63 -2.07 10.27
N PHE A 243 8.82 -3.06 10.63
CA PHE A 243 7.70 -3.53 9.84
C PHE A 243 6.50 -2.66 10.18
N VAL A 244 6.04 -1.85 9.24
CA VAL A 244 5.00 -0.84 9.47
C VAL A 244 3.74 -1.21 8.71
N THR A 245 2.57 -0.89 9.28
CA THR A 245 1.30 -0.96 8.54
C THR A 245 0.97 0.38 7.90
N ALA A 246 0.14 0.38 6.85
CA ALA A 246 -0.38 1.65 6.32
C ALA A 246 -1.21 2.40 7.38
N ALA A 247 -2.08 1.69 8.10
CA ALA A 247 -2.91 2.27 9.14
C ALA A 247 -2.07 2.96 10.23
N PHE A 248 -1.00 2.32 10.68
CA PHE A 248 -0.07 2.90 11.64
C PHE A 248 0.53 4.21 11.13
N LEU A 249 1.05 4.24 9.89
CA LEU A 249 1.66 5.44 9.34
C LEU A 249 0.66 6.56 9.03
N LEU A 250 -0.58 6.20 8.68
CA LEU A 250 -1.65 7.17 8.48
C LEU A 250 -2.09 7.81 9.80
N TYR A 251 -2.12 7.03 10.88
CA TYR A 251 -2.48 7.52 12.21
C TYR A 251 -1.34 8.30 12.87
N TYR A 252 -0.09 7.86 12.65
CA TYR A 252 1.13 8.43 13.23
C TYR A 252 2.13 8.85 12.13
N PRO A 253 1.83 9.90 11.34
CA PRO A 253 2.66 10.24 10.18
C PRO A 253 4.09 10.68 10.52
N ARG A 254 4.29 11.25 11.72
CA ARG A 254 5.64 11.57 12.23
C ARG A 254 6.47 10.32 12.56
N ALA A 255 5.84 9.16 12.71
CA ALA A 255 6.55 7.92 12.96
C ALA A 255 7.46 7.56 11.79
N LEU A 256 6.98 7.69 10.54
CA LEU A 256 7.81 7.40 9.36
C LEU A 256 9.04 8.32 9.32
N GLU A 257 8.85 9.62 9.52
CA GLU A 257 9.94 10.59 9.53
C GLU A 257 10.95 10.29 10.65
N SER A 258 10.47 9.98 11.85
CA SER A 258 11.30 9.68 13.02
C SER A 258 12.12 8.40 12.80
N ILE A 259 11.50 7.35 12.27
CA ILE A 259 12.18 6.09 11.95
C ILE A 259 13.25 6.32 10.87
N ARG A 260 12.92 7.08 9.82
CA ARG A 260 13.86 7.38 8.72
C ARG A 260 15.00 8.30 9.14
N ALA A 261 14.76 9.25 10.03
CA ALA A 261 15.79 10.17 10.52
C ALA A 261 16.92 9.42 11.26
N GLY A 262 16.60 8.29 11.90
CA GLY A 262 17.59 7.37 12.50
C GLY A 262 18.31 6.45 11.49
N GLY A 263 18.02 6.56 10.19
CA GLY A 263 18.57 5.68 9.15
C GLY A 263 18.06 4.24 9.22
N HIS A 264 16.95 4.01 9.91
CA HIS A 264 16.37 2.68 10.05
C HIS A 264 15.72 2.19 8.75
N GLU A 265 15.64 0.88 8.61
CA GLU A 265 15.02 0.23 7.46
C GLU A 265 13.50 0.11 7.66
N ILE A 266 12.73 0.43 6.62
CA ILE A 266 11.27 0.26 6.59
C ILE A 266 10.92 -1.04 5.87
N ALA A 267 9.97 -1.80 6.41
CA ALA A 267 9.47 -3.06 5.90
C ALA A 267 7.93 -3.13 5.91
N HIS A 268 7.33 -3.97 5.08
CA HIS A 268 5.88 -4.08 4.89
C HIS A 268 5.22 -5.00 5.91
N HIS A 269 4.15 -4.55 6.55
CA HIS A 269 3.41 -5.34 7.55
C HIS A 269 1.89 -5.43 7.29
N SER A 270 1.49 -5.40 6.03
CA SER A 270 0.10 -5.21 5.57
C SER A 270 -0.42 -3.77 5.79
N ASP A 271 -1.68 -3.52 5.47
CA ASP A 271 -2.28 -2.19 5.60
C ASP A 271 -3.01 -2.01 6.91
N THR A 272 -3.85 -2.96 7.31
CA THR A 272 -4.70 -2.88 8.52
C THR A 272 -4.46 -3.99 9.55
N HIS A 273 -3.43 -4.82 9.34
CA HIS A 273 -3.05 -5.94 10.21
C HIS A 273 -4.12 -7.06 10.40
N PRO A 274 -4.88 -7.50 9.36
CA PRO A 274 -5.77 -8.65 9.49
C PRO A 274 -5.00 -9.97 9.38
N ASP A 275 -5.62 -11.08 9.80
CA ASP A 275 -5.13 -12.40 9.39
C ASP A 275 -5.35 -12.58 7.89
N LEU A 276 -4.27 -12.59 7.13
CA LEU A 276 -4.32 -12.63 5.66
C LEU A 276 -4.97 -13.91 5.13
N ARG A 277 -5.04 -14.98 5.94
CA ARG A 277 -5.64 -16.27 5.55
C ARG A 277 -7.15 -16.17 5.40
N ASP A 278 -7.78 -15.26 6.12
CA ASP A 278 -9.23 -15.04 6.10
C ASP A 278 -9.68 -14.18 4.90
N LEU A 279 -8.72 -13.63 4.15
CA LEU A 279 -8.98 -12.72 3.05
C LEU A 279 -9.08 -13.44 1.71
N ASP A 280 -10.04 -13.04 0.87
CA ASP A 280 -10.04 -13.38 -0.55
C ASP A 280 -8.87 -12.73 -1.30
N GLY A 281 -8.68 -13.08 -2.58
CA GLY A 281 -7.57 -12.55 -3.37
C GLY A 281 -7.62 -11.02 -3.58
N ALA A 282 -8.80 -10.41 -3.62
CA ALA A 282 -8.94 -8.97 -3.80
C ALA A 282 -8.66 -8.21 -2.50
N ALA A 283 -9.12 -8.74 -1.36
CA ALA A 283 -8.82 -8.23 -0.04
C ALA A 283 -7.33 -8.38 0.30
N LEU A 284 -6.71 -9.52 -0.04
CA LEU A 284 -5.27 -9.71 0.11
C LEU A 284 -4.47 -8.69 -0.70
N ARG A 285 -4.84 -8.46 -1.98
CA ARG A 285 -4.22 -7.39 -2.79
C ARG A 285 -4.35 -6.03 -2.13
N ARG A 286 -5.56 -5.70 -1.67
CA ARG A 286 -5.84 -4.42 -1.01
C ARG A 286 -5.02 -4.19 0.23
N GLU A 287 -4.66 -5.23 0.98
CA GLU A 287 -3.81 -5.20 2.18
C GLU A 287 -2.32 -5.06 1.89
N ILE A 288 -1.90 -5.09 0.64
CA ILE A 288 -0.50 -4.88 0.25
C ILE A 288 -0.33 -3.54 -0.48
N ASP A 289 -1.28 -3.17 -1.32
CA ASP A 289 -1.12 -2.05 -2.24
C ASP A 289 -1.11 -0.67 -1.55
N LEU A 290 -1.81 -0.46 -0.41
CA LEU A 290 -1.92 0.88 0.18
C LEU A 290 -0.60 1.34 0.79
N LEU A 291 0.08 0.48 1.56
CA LEU A 291 1.36 0.83 2.16
C LEU A 291 2.43 1.05 1.08
N GLU A 292 2.44 0.23 0.03
CA GLU A 292 3.36 0.44 -1.11
C GLU A 292 3.16 1.84 -1.72
N ALA A 293 1.90 2.21 -1.98
CA ALA A 293 1.56 3.53 -2.52
C ALA A 293 1.90 4.66 -1.55
N TYR A 294 1.65 4.48 -0.25
CA TYR A 294 1.98 5.46 0.79
C TYR A 294 3.49 5.69 0.86
N LEU A 295 4.28 4.62 0.95
CA LEU A 295 5.74 4.72 1.03
C LEU A 295 6.34 5.33 -0.25
N ALA A 296 5.81 4.96 -1.42
CA ALA A 296 6.17 5.58 -2.69
C ALA A 296 5.98 7.10 -2.68
N ALA A 297 4.82 7.57 -2.19
CA ALA A 297 4.52 8.99 -2.07
C ALA A 297 5.48 9.73 -1.12
N GLN A 298 6.00 9.03 -0.12
CA GLN A 298 6.99 9.55 0.83
C GLN A 298 8.44 9.48 0.28
N GLY A 299 8.61 9.09 -0.99
CA GLY A 299 9.94 8.89 -1.59
C GLY A 299 10.73 7.77 -0.92
N VAL A 300 10.04 6.81 -0.31
CA VAL A 300 10.63 5.56 0.17
C VAL A 300 10.55 4.58 -0.99
N SER A 301 11.70 4.21 -1.55
CA SER A 301 11.80 3.09 -2.49
C SER A 301 11.18 1.86 -1.83
N GLY A 302 10.23 1.20 -2.50
CA GLY A 302 9.35 0.17 -1.91
C GLY A 302 10.09 -0.81 -0.99
N THR A 303 9.45 -1.26 0.07
CA THR A 303 10.11 -2.12 1.07
C THR A 303 10.62 -3.41 0.43
N ALA A 304 11.77 -3.92 0.90
CA ALA A 304 12.33 -5.19 0.43
C ALA A 304 11.76 -6.40 1.17
N TRP A 305 11.09 -6.18 2.31
CA TRP A 305 10.73 -7.21 3.26
C TRP A 305 9.23 -7.16 3.55
N PHE A 306 8.59 -8.32 3.65
CA PHE A 306 7.21 -8.44 4.09
C PHE A 306 7.14 -9.39 5.28
N ARG A 307 6.44 -8.99 6.35
CA ARG A 307 6.08 -9.87 7.46
C ARG A 307 4.56 -9.96 7.56
N PRO A 308 3.95 -11.15 7.49
CA PRO A 308 2.52 -11.26 7.66
C PRO A 308 2.10 -10.97 9.11
N PRO A 309 0.99 -10.25 9.34
CA PRO A 309 0.37 -10.13 10.66
C PRO A 309 0.26 -11.49 11.37
N PHE A 310 0.53 -11.49 12.68
CA PHE A 310 0.53 -12.70 13.54
C PHE A 310 1.50 -13.81 13.12
N GLY A 311 2.35 -13.59 12.10
CA GLY A 311 3.11 -14.65 11.46
C GLY A 311 2.24 -15.65 10.69
N ALA A 312 0.99 -15.29 10.40
CA ALA A 312 -0.01 -16.16 9.79
C ALA A 312 0.05 -16.12 8.26
N TYR A 313 0.34 -17.26 7.63
CA TYR A 313 0.35 -17.38 6.17
C TYR A 313 -0.05 -18.79 5.71
N ASP A 314 -0.43 -18.89 4.44
CA ASP A 314 -0.69 -20.13 3.71
C ASP A 314 0.02 -20.12 2.35
N ARG A 315 -0.12 -21.19 1.55
CA ARG A 315 0.49 -21.28 0.21
C ARG A 315 0.00 -20.21 -0.77
N ARG A 316 -1.25 -19.75 -0.63
CA ARG A 316 -1.84 -18.72 -1.50
C ARG A 316 -1.15 -17.37 -1.22
N ILE A 317 -1.00 -17.02 0.05
CA ILE A 317 -0.31 -15.79 0.49
C ILE A 317 1.16 -15.84 0.07
N GLN A 318 1.85 -16.96 0.32
CA GLN A 318 3.25 -17.12 -0.09
C GLN A 318 3.42 -16.96 -1.60
N SER A 319 2.55 -17.58 -2.41
CA SER A 319 2.61 -17.46 -3.88
C SER A 319 2.33 -16.04 -4.34
N PHE A 320 1.35 -15.37 -3.72
CA PHE A 320 1.02 -13.98 -4.03
C PHE A 320 2.19 -13.03 -3.73
N LEU A 321 2.79 -13.14 -2.54
CA LEU A 321 3.96 -12.35 -2.13
C LEU A 321 5.19 -12.65 -2.99
N SER A 322 5.44 -13.93 -3.31
CA SER A 322 6.52 -14.33 -4.21
C SER A 322 6.37 -13.72 -5.60
N GLY A 323 5.15 -13.72 -6.16
CA GLY A 323 4.84 -13.04 -7.44
C GLY A 323 5.02 -11.53 -7.38
N ARG A 324 4.92 -10.92 -6.20
CA ARG A 324 5.28 -9.52 -5.93
C ARG A 324 6.74 -9.34 -5.51
N GLY A 325 7.59 -10.36 -5.56
CA GLY A 325 9.01 -10.26 -5.23
C GLY A 325 9.33 -10.20 -3.73
N TYR A 326 8.35 -10.35 -2.84
CA TYR A 326 8.56 -10.30 -1.40
C TYR A 326 8.99 -11.65 -0.80
N PRO A 327 10.07 -11.72 0.00
CA PRO A 327 10.27 -12.81 0.93
C PRO A 327 9.33 -12.64 2.14
N LEU A 328 9.00 -13.75 2.80
CA LEU A 328 8.30 -13.76 4.08
C LEU A 328 9.33 -13.73 5.20
N VAL A 329 9.41 -12.60 5.89
CA VAL A 329 10.28 -12.45 7.06
C VAL A 329 9.52 -12.84 8.32
N MET A 330 9.89 -13.99 8.85
CA MET A 330 9.43 -14.51 10.11
C MET A 330 10.44 -14.14 11.21
N TRP A 331 10.54 -14.97 12.24
CA TRP A 331 11.50 -14.84 13.31
C TRP A 331 11.86 -16.20 13.86
N ARG A 332 13.03 -16.29 14.49
CA ARG A 332 13.44 -17.46 15.27
C ARG A 332 13.22 -17.25 16.77
N LEU A 333 13.15 -15.99 17.23
CA LEU A 333 12.82 -15.66 18.62
C LEU A 333 11.76 -14.55 18.67
N ASP A 334 10.70 -14.78 19.44
CA ASP A 334 9.72 -13.77 19.85
C ASP A 334 10.05 -13.35 21.29
N LEU A 335 10.18 -12.04 21.53
CA LEU A 335 10.37 -11.52 22.90
C LEU A 335 9.07 -11.49 23.72
N ALA A 336 7.94 -11.85 23.10
CA ALA A 336 6.62 -11.96 23.72
C ALA A 336 6.13 -10.66 24.37
N ASP A 337 6.71 -9.53 23.98
CA ASP A 337 6.42 -8.21 24.52
C ASP A 337 4.97 -7.77 24.26
N TRP A 338 4.29 -8.35 23.29
CA TRP A 338 2.85 -8.11 23.06
C TRP A 338 1.93 -8.72 24.13
N ARG A 339 2.37 -9.75 24.87
CA ARG A 339 1.52 -10.46 25.86
C ARG A 339 1.35 -9.65 27.14
N ALA A 340 0.12 -9.47 27.62
CA ALA A 340 -0.19 -8.60 28.75
C ALA A 340 0.54 -8.98 30.05
N GLU A 341 0.74 -10.28 30.27
CA GLU A 341 1.40 -10.87 31.43
C GLU A 341 2.94 -10.78 31.39
N ILE A 342 3.53 -10.43 30.25
CA ILE A 342 4.98 -10.29 30.08
C ILE A 342 5.39 -8.87 30.45
N SER A 343 6.26 -8.75 31.46
CA SER A 343 6.84 -7.48 31.91
C SER A 343 8.09 -7.09 31.09
N ALA A 344 8.57 -5.85 31.24
CA ALA A 344 9.82 -5.43 30.63
C ALA A 344 11.03 -6.26 31.11
N ALA A 345 11.02 -6.73 32.37
CA ALA A 345 12.07 -7.61 32.89
C ALA A 345 12.03 -9.01 32.24
N ASP A 346 10.83 -9.52 31.93
CA ASP A 346 10.67 -10.78 31.20
C ASP A 346 11.17 -10.65 29.76
N VAL A 347 10.88 -9.52 29.09
CA VAL A 347 11.42 -9.21 27.75
C VAL A 347 12.95 -9.26 27.75
N ILE A 348 13.59 -8.63 28.75
CA ILE A 348 15.05 -8.68 28.92
C ILE A 348 15.54 -10.12 29.13
N SER A 349 14.89 -10.86 30.02
CA SER A 349 15.22 -12.26 30.31
C SER A 349 15.13 -13.15 29.06
N ILE A 350 14.08 -13.00 28.26
CA ILE A 350 13.92 -13.72 26.99
C ILE A 350 15.01 -13.30 25.99
N GLY A 351 15.36 -12.01 25.94
CA GLY A 351 16.44 -11.46 25.10
C GLY A 351 17.81 -12.14 25.30
N ARG A 352 18.07 -12.69 26.49
CA ARG A 352 19.29 -13.48 26.76
C ARG A 352 19.42 -14.74 25.91
N ARG A 353 18.32 -15.22 25.31
CA ARG A 353 18.29 -16.41 24.45
C ARG A 353 18.71 -16.12 23.01
N ILE A 354 18.83 -14.85 22.62
CA ILE A 354 19.25 -14.41 21.28
C ILE A 354 20.63 -14.99 20.95
N ARG A 355 20.81 -15.45 19.72
CA ARG A 355 22.06 -15.99 19.17
C ARG A 355 22.45 -15.31 17.86
N SER A 356 23.70 -15.49 17.43
CA SER A 356 24.17 -15.03 16.11
C SER A 356 23.27 -15.55 15.00
N GLY A 357 22.86 -14.66 14.10
CA GLY A 357 22.01 -14.95 12.96
C GLY A 357 20.52 -14.87 13.23
N ASP A 358 20.09 -14.64 14.47
CA ASP A 358 18.66 -14.61 14.77
C ASP A 358 17.96 -13.42 14.11
N ILE A 359 16.76 -13.66 13.58
CA ILE A 359 15.77 -12.60 13.39
C ILE A 359 14.87 -12.66 14.62
N VAL A 360 14.77 -11.54 15.34
CA VAL A 360 14.03 -11.41 16.58
C VAL A 360 12.85 -10.47 16.34
N VAL A 361 11.65 -10.87 16.73
CA VAL A 361 10.45 -10.01 16.66
C VAL A 361 10.19 -9.33 18.01
N THR A 362 9.81 -8.06 17.92
CA THR A 362 9.34 -7.19 19.00
C THR A 362 8.32 -6.22 18.42
N HIS A 363 7.63 -5.46 19.27
CA HIS A 363 6.58 -4.52 18.89
C HIS A 363 6.96 -3.11 19.37
N GLY A 364 7.44 -2.27 18.45
CA GLY A 364 8.09 -1.00 18.80
C GLY A 364 7.14 0.06 19.38
N GLY A 365 5.84 -0.11 19.20
CA GLY A 365 4.82 0.77 19.74
C GLY A 365 4.50 0.56 21.23
N LEU A 366 5.03 -0.49 21.87
CA LEU A 366 4.67 -0.83 23.26
C LEU A 366 5.60 -0.15 24.29
N PRO A 367 5.07 0.46 25.36
CA PRO A 367 5.87 1.05 26.42
C PRO A 367 6.86 0.09 27.09
N LYS A 368 6.44 -1.18 27.29
CA LYS A 368 7.32 -2.21 27.89
C LYS A 368 8.51 -2.54 26.99
N THR A 369 8.35 -2.47 25.67
CA THR A 369 9.43 -2.66 24.70
C THR A 369 10.42 -1.52 24.81
N ALA A 370 9.94 -0.28 24.88
CA ALA A 370 10.78 0.90 25.11
C ALA A 370 11.58 0.81 26.43
N GLN A 371 10.97 0.30 27.50
CA GLN A 371 11.65 0.09 28.79
C GLN A 371 12.72 -1.00 28.75
N ALA A 372 12.51 -2.06 27.95
CA ALA A 372 13.39 -3.23 27.92
C ALA A 372 14.53 -3.13 26.89
N ILE A 373 14.27 -2.52 25.74
CA ILE A 373 15.10 -2.70 24.54
C ILE A 373 16.53 -2.19 24.71
N GLY A 374 16.74 -1.09 25.44
CA GLY A 374 18.08 -0.57 25.70
C GLY A 374 18.96 -1.60 26.42
N THR A 375 18.42 -2.27 27.44
CA THR A 375 19.11 -3.32 28.19
C THR A 375 19.37 -4.55 27.32
N VAL A 376 18.38 -4.96 26.51
CA VAL A 376 18.56 -6.07 25.56
C VAL A 376 19.74 -5.79 24.62
N LEU A 377 19.79 -4.60 24.02
CA LEU A 377 20.86 -4.20 23.10
C LEU A 377 22.23 -4.16 23.78
N ASP A 378 22.31 -3.71 25.04
CA ASP A 378 23.55 -3.73 25.81
C ASP A 378 24.01 -5.16 26.13
N GLU A 379 23.10 -6.05 26.50
CA GLU A 379 23.42 -7.46 26.76
C GLU A 379 23.91 -8.17 25.49
N LEU A 380 23.35 -7.84 24.31
CA LEU A 380 23.85 -8.33 23.03
C LEU A 380 25.31 -7.93 22.82
N ARG A 381 25.62 -6.64 23.00
CA ARG A 381 26.97 -6.10 22.83
C ARG A 381 27.98 -6.76 23.77
N VAL A 382 27.63 -6.92 25.06
CA VAL A 382 28.48 -7.61 26.05
C VAL A 382 28.80 -9.04 25.64
N ARG A 383 27.85 -9.71 24.97
CA ARG A 383 27.99 -11.09 24.48
C ARG A 383 28.66 -11.19 23.10
N GLY A 384 29.16 -10.08 22.55
CA GLY A 384 29.80 -10.02 21.24
C GLY A 384 28.81 -10.11 20.05
N LEU A 385 27.51 -9.95 20.30
CA LEU A 385 26.49 -9.92 19.26
C LEU A 385 26.26 -8.48 18.79
N LYS A 386 25.99 -8.32 17.49
CA LYS A 386 25.88 -7.03 16.81
C LYS A 386 24.49 -6.87 16.20
N GLN A 387 23.71 -5.96 16.76
CA GLN A 387 22.43 -5.56 16.18
C GLN A 387 22.64 -4.91 14.81
N VAL A 388 21.92 -5.38 13.80
CA VAL A 388 21.93 -4.85 12.43
C VAL A 388 20.53 -4.85 11.80
N THR A 389 20.35 -4.14 10.69
CA THR A 389 19.14 -4.26 9.86
C THR A 389 19.06 -5.60 9.15
N LEU A 390 17.87 -6.00 8.68
CA LEU A 390 17.71 -7.20 7.84
C LEU A 390 18.55 -7.13 6.58
N ARG A 391 18.58 -5.98 5.90
CA ARG A 391 19.44 -5.82 4.72
C ARG A 391 20.91 -6.06 5.03
N ARG A 392 21.43 -5.55 6.16
CA ARG A 392 22.81 -5.84 6.56
C ARG A 392 22.99 -7.30 6.92
N LEU A 393 22.07 -7.89 7.69
CA LEU A 393 22.13 -9.30 8.05
C LEU A 393 22.24 -10.19 6.81
N TYR A 394 21.54 -9.86 5.72
CA TYR A 394 21.51 -10.61 4.45
C TYR A 394 22.49 -10.13 3.36
N THR A 395 23.31 -9.11 3.62
CA THR A 395 24.34 -8.66 2.68
C THR A 395 25.70 -9.14 3.14
N ASP A 396 26.39 -9.91 2.30
CA ASP A 396 27.79 -10.25 2.59
C ASP A 396 28.66 -9.00 2.49
N PRO A 397 29.63 -8.80 3.40
CA PRO A 397 30.60 -7.73 3.24
C PRO A 397 31.32 -7.89 1.90
N ALA A 398 31.64 -6.77 1.24
CA ALA A 398 32.50 -6.79 0.06
C ALA A 398 33.80 -7.55 0.41
N PRO A 399 34.35 -8.38 -0.51
CA PRO A 399 35.60 -9.05 -0.24
C PRO A 399 36.66 -8.02 0.13
N SER A 400 37.37 -8.26 1.23
CA SER A 400 38.51 -7.45 1.66
C SER A 400 39.56 -7.54 0.55
N GLY A 401 39.68 -6.48 -0.24
CA GLY A 401 40.74 -6.32 -1.26
C GLY A 401 42.07 -5.95 -0.63
#